data_AF-A0A0N5CR80-F1
#
_entry.id   AF-A0A0N5CR80-F1
#
_cell.length_a   1.000
_cell.length_b   1.000
_cell.length_c   1.000
_cell.angle_alpha   90.00
_cell.angle_beta   90.00
_cell.angle_gamma   90.00
#
_symmetry.space_group_name_H-M   'P 1'
#
loop_
_entity.id
_entity.type
_entity.pdbx_description
1 polymer ?
#
loop_
_entity_poly.entity_id
_entity_poly.type
_entity_poly.pdbx_seq_one_letter_code
_entity_poly.pdbx_strand_id
1 'polypeptide(L)'
;MERRKRKTPLQSYFEKLLQSSDKAERSSTFYNSLQNFYKRKWNCQLKSPHIQGVEVDLFELYDAVISMGGWQKVSLNEKWGEIARTVGIDKSVAVSGHAIKVLYMRYLSKYEQSELVGDVDDTDTDLLSSRSRTKGFSSLATADCPVSLAQRKTSEYFRLRSEKKEAEYDRIVKSLLSGLPNEVDFAVNVCTLLSHPGPRVLRLVSAPQIITLLIAHVAIFPDGDEAFHELYKCWELASGHNFIAFWSGAGITDDEVLKLIPHIKPSQVSEDEINIFCGLDTEFQPRNVVTWRVQQVLSIMRNLSFEVINKAVLASSWPLLKFLFICSNCKWSLLRTAALDALSNISCEIDLLGEESSAANHLLLKTVSRCLYSDDKLQVMRALEIISGLCNNERNESVICEFLDYRILSKIFTISELGAVACYHLSRFPHAIDTLVSLATVEAVSFGPSGLIGMKVVEFHGSSQSVIPHQNTLPQTQALKPGPFVTPTHSTTCSPRSMVSRHIPSSTSVIGDSK
;
A
#
# COMPACT_ATOMS: atom_id res chain seq x y z
N MET A 1 35.32 -13.33 -37.93
CA MET A 1 34.38 -12.34 -37.38
C MET A 1 34.63 -11.02 -38.12
N GLU A 2 34.10 -10.87 -39.33
CA GLU A 2 34.30 -9.65 -40.12
C GLU A 2 33.29 -8.58 -39.67
N ARG A 3 33.81 -7.52 -39.03
CA ARG A 3 33.02 -6.30 -38.80
C ARG A 3 32.59 -5.76 -40.17
N ARG A 4 31.30 -5.45 -40.33
CA ARG A 4 30.74 -4.76 -41.52
C ARG A 4 31.61 -3.54 -41.80
N LYS A 5 32.48 -3.62 -42.81
CA LYS A 5 33.36 -2.51 -43.21
C LYS A 5 32.44 -1.40 -43.73
N ARG A 6 32.55 -0.19 -43.17
CA ARG A 6 31.90 1.00 -43.74
C ARG A 6 32.30 1.06 -45.22
N LYS A 7 31.32 1.08 -46.13
CA LYS A 7 31.59 1.27 -47.56
C LYS A 7 32.44 2.53 -47.70
N THR A 8 33.56 2.44 -48.40
CA THR A 8 34.40 3.62 -48.62
C THR A 8 33.63 4.62 -49.50
N PRO A 9 33.87 5.93 -49.37
CA PRO A 9 33.19 6.94 -50.19
C PRO A 9 33.28 6.65 -51.70
N LEU A 10 34.39 6.05 -52.13
CA LEU A 10 34.67 5.58 -53.49
C LEU A 10 33.74 4.44 -53.93
N GLN A 11 33.46 3.47 -53.04
CA GLN A 11 32.61 2.33 -53.34
C GLN A 11 31.13 2.75 -53.45
N SER A 12 30.69 3.67 -52.59
CA SER A 12 29.36 4.28 -52.68
C SER A 12 29.19 5.13 -53.95
N TYR A 13 30.27 5.75 -54.46
CA TYR A 13 30.27 6.49 -55.72
C TYR A 13 30.15 5.56 -56.94
N PHE A 14 30.90 4.45 -56.96
CA PHE A 14 30.78 3.46 -58.03
C PHE A 14 29.40 2.78 -58.05
N GLU A 15 28.83 2.43 -56.90
CA GLU A 15 27.47 1.90 -56.83
C GLU A 15 26.41 2.89 -57.35
N LYS A 16 26.58 4.20 -57.06
CA LYS A 16 25.71 5.25 -57.63
C LYS A 16 25.83 5.38 -59.15
N LEU A 17 27.02 5.15 -59.72
CA LEU A 17 27.24 5.14 -61.17
C LEU A 17 26.69 3.89 -61.87
N LEU A 18 26.60 2.77 -61.15
CA LEU A 18 26.13 1.47 -61.65
C LEU A 18 24.61 1.24 -61.47
N GLN A 19 23.91 2.13 -60.76
CA GLN A 19 22.46 2.06 -60.62
C GLN A 19 21.77 2.41 -61.94
N SER A 20 20.79 1.60 -62.35
CA SER A 20 19.98 1.89 -63.54
C SER A 20 19.25 3.23 -63.37
N SER A 21 19.20 4.04 -64.44
CA SER A 21 18.56 5.37 -64.45
C SER A 21 17.14 5.33 -63.86
N ASP A 22 16.38 4.27 -64.18
CA ASP A 22 15.02 4.05 -63.67
C ASP A 22 14.94 3.83 -62.16
N LYS A 23 15.93 3.13 -61.57
CA LYS A 23 15.96 2.89 -60.10
C LYS A 23 16.29 4.18 -59.36
N ALA A 24 17.19 4.99 -59.91
CA ALA A 24 17.56 6.28 -59.34
C ALA A 24 16.38 7.27 -59.35
N GLU A 25 15.60 7.29 -60.45
CA GLU A 25 14.40 8.13 -60.56
C GLU A 25 13.30 7.71 -59.57
N ARG A 26 13.02 6.40 -59.45
CA ARG A 26 12.06 5.86 -58.48
C ARG A 26 12.48 6.12 -57.03
N SER A 27 13.76 5.99 -56.74
CA SER A 27 14.30 6.31 -55.42
C SER A 27 14.11 7.80 -55.10
N SER A 28 14.41 8.70 -56.05
CA SER A 28 14.25 10.14 -55.84
C SER A 28 12.78 10.54 -55.64
N THR A 29 11.88 10.01 -56.44
CA THR A 29 10.43 10.24 -56.29
C THR A 29 9.92 9.73 -54.95
N PHE A 30 10.34 8.54 -54.52
CA PHE A 30 9.98 7.99 -53.21
C PHE A 30 10.43 8.91 -52.06
N TYR A 31 11.69 9.33 -52.03
CA TYR A 31 12.19 10.19 -50.95
C TYR A 31 11.50 11.56 -50.95
N ASN A 32 11.17 12.12 -52.11
CA ASN A 32 10.40 13.37 -52.21
C ASN A 32 8.98 13.20 -51.64
N SER A 33 8.29 12.12 -51.99
CA SER A 33 6.96 11.80 -51.46
C SER A 33 6.99 11.56 -49.95
N LEU A 34 7.97 10.82 -49.45
CA LEU A 34 8.14 10.53 -48.03
C LEU A 34 8.47 11.79 -47.23
N GLN A 35 9.34 12.67 -47.73
CA GLN A 35 9.63 13.96 -47.09
C GLN A 35 8.38 14.86 -47.04
N ASN A 36 7.60 14.91 -48.12
CA ASN A 36 6.34 15.64 -48.15
C ASN A 36 5.31 15.07 -47.17
N PHE A 37 5.26 13.76 -47.00
CA PHE A 37 4.42 13.11 -45.98
C PHE A 37 4.85 13.50 -44.58
N TYR A 38 6.16 13.46 -44.27
CA TYR A 38 6.68 13.85 -42.94
C TYR A 38 6.42 15.33 -42.62
N LYS A 39 6.55 16.20 -43.62
CA LYS A 39 6.23 17.62 -43.50
C LYS A 39 4.74 17.84 -43.24
N ARG A 40 3.86 17.13 -43.97
CA ARG A 40 2.40 17.22 -43.79
C ARG A 40 1.94 16.68 -42.43
N LYS A 41 2.36 15.47 -42.06
CA LYS A 41 1.85 14.75 -40.88
C LYS A 41 2.45 15.21 -39.56
N TRP A 42 3.74 15.56 -39.53
CA TRP A 42 4.45 15.85 -38.29
C TRP A 42 5.23 17.17 -38.29
N ASN A 43 5.18 17.92 -39.39
CA ASN A 43 5.98 19.14 -39.57
C ASN A 43 7.48 18.94 -39.24
N CYS A 44 8.02 17.73 -39.49
CA CYS A 44 9.38 17.32 -39.15
C CYS A 44 10.20 16.94 -40.40
N GLN A 45 11.51 17.22 -40.40
CA GLN A 45 12.41 16.78 -41.48
C GLN A 45 12.76 15.30 -41.33
N LEU A 46 12.71 14.53 -42.43
CA LEU A 46 13.10 13.12 -42.46
C LEU A 46 14.61 12.98 -42.19
N LYS A 47 14.98 12.17 -41.20
CA LYS A 47 16.37 11.77 -40.93
C LYS A 47 16.55 10.28 -41.16
N SER A 48 17.52 9.89 -41.98
CA SER A 48 17.77 8.49 -42.31
C SER A 48 18.16 7.65 -41.07
N PRO A 49 17.57 6.46 -40.86
CA PRO A 49 17.94 5.57 -39.77
C PRO A 49 19.28 4.87 -40.02
N HIS A 50 19.93 4.45 -38.94
CA HIS A 50 21.22 3.77 -38.98
C HIS A 50 21.19 2.49 -38.12
N ILE A 51 21.74 1.37 -38.63
CA ILE A 51 21.98 0.14 -37.87
C ILE A 51 23.49 -0.05 -37.75
N GLN A 52 24.00 -0.14 -36.51
CA GLN A 52 25.44 -0.25 -36.23
C GLN A 52 26.30 0.82 -36.93
N GLY A 53 25.74 2.03 -37.13
CA GLY A 53 26.43 3.14 -37.79
C GLY A 53 26.48 3.06 -39.32
N VAL A 54 25.74 2.13 -39.94
CA VAL A 54 25.49 2.09 -41.39
C VAL A 54 24.08 2.61 -41.65
N GLU A 55 23.96 3.60 -42.54
CA GLU A 55 22.67 4.14 -42.98
C GLU A 55 21.84 3.05 -43.67
N VAL A 56 20.56 2.95 -43.30
CA VAL A 56 19.62 2.00 -43.92
C VAL A 56 18.89 2.71 -45.04
N ASP A 57 18.96 2.14 -46.24
CA ASP A 57 18.20 2.65 -47.37
C ASP A 57 16.70 2.37 -47.18
N LEU A 58 15.93 3.42 -46.95
CA LEU A 58 14.49 3.34 -46.74
C LEU A 58 13.74 2.94 -48.02
N PHE A 59 14.28 3.27 -49.20
CA PHE A 59 13.65 2.90 -50.48
C PHE A 59 13.76 1.39 -50.73
N GLU A 60 14.97 0.82 -50.57
CA GLU A 60 15.15 -0.64 -50.73
C GLU A 60 14.38 -1.43 -49.67
N LEU A 61 14.29 -0.90 -48.45
CA LEU A 61 13.49 -1.51 -47.39
C LEU A 61 11.98 -1.44 -47.70
N TYR A 62 11.49 -0.31 -48.21
CA TYR A 62 10.10 -0.16 -48.63
C TYR A 62 9.76 -1.11 -49.78
N ASP A 63 10.56 -1.10 -50.84
CA ASP A 63 10.36 -1.95 -52.03
C ASP A 63 10.37 -3.45 -51.68
N ALA A 64 11.29 -3.88 -50.80
CA ALA A 64 11.35 -5.25 -50.32
C ALA A 64 10.10 -5.67 -49.50
N VAL A 65 9.49 -4.76 -48.75
CA VAL A 65 8.28 -5.05 -47.95
C VAL A 65 7.02 -5.02 -48.83
N ILE A 66 6.93 -4.06 -49.74
CA ILE A 66 5.80 -3.93 -50.67
C ILE A 66 5.76 -5.12 -51.65
N SER A 67 6.90 -5.55 -52.18
CA SER A 67 6.98 -6.74 -53.04
C SER A 67 6.52 -8.03 -52.35
N MET A 68 6.57 -8.09 -51.01
CA MET A 68 6.02 -9.19 -50.20
C MET A 68 4.57 -8.98 -49.75
N GLY A 69 3.88 -7.95 -50.26
CA GLY A 69 2.48 -7.66 -50.00
C GLY A 69 2.23 -6.85 -48.73
N GLY A 70 3.20 -6.02 -48.33
CA GLY A 70 3.06 -5.05 -47.24
C GLY A 70 3.42 -5.59 -45.86
N TRP A 71 3.58 -4.68 -44.91
CA TRP A 71 4.16 -5.02 -43.59
C TRP A 71 3.32 -6.00 -42.78
N GLN A 72 2.00 -5.97 -42.97
CA GLN A 72 1.07 -6.86 -42.28
C GLN A 72 1.29 -8.31 -42.70
N LYS A 73 1.41 -8.55 -44.00
CA LYS A 73 1.62 -9.89 -44.58
C LYS A 73 3.02 -10.43 -44.25
N VAL A 74 4.02 -9.55 -44.27
CA VAL A 74 5.38 -9.88 -43.83
C VAL A 74 5.40 -10.29 -42.35
N SER A 75 4.71 -9.54 -41.49
CA SER A 75 4.65 -9.82 -40.04
C SER A 75 3.90 -11.10 -39.72
N LEU A 76 2.77 -11.34 -40.37
CA LEU A 76 1.96 -12.53 -40.19
C LEU A 76 2.72 -13.81 -40.58
N ASN A 77 3.55 -13.73 -41.63
CA ASN A 77 4.36 -14.86 -42.11
C ASN A 77 5.79 -14.89 -41.53
N GLU A 78 6.10 -14.05 -40.54
CA GLU A 78 7.40 -13.96 -39.87
C GLU A 78 8.62 -13.75 -40.81
N LYS A 79 8.42 -13.13 -41.98
CA LYS A 79 9.45 -12.99 -43.04
C LYS A 79 10.45 -11.84 -42.84
N TRP A 80 10.46 -11.19 -41.68
CA TRP A 80 11.35 -10.06 -41.40
C TRP A 80 12.84 -10.40 -41.48
N GLY A 81 13.21 -11.65 -41.19
CA GLY A 81 14.58 -12.13 -41.35
C GLY A 81 15.02 -12.26 -42.81
N GLU A 82 14.10 -12.49 -43.73
CA GLU A 82 14.37 -12.53 -45.18
C GLU A 82 14.58 -11.12 -45.72
N ILE A 83 13.75 -10.17 -45.32
CA ILE A 83 13.90 -8.74 -45.66
C ILE A 83 15.24 -8.19 -45.19
N ALA A 84 15.64 -8.50 -43.96
CA ALA A 84 16.92 -8.07 -43.43
C ALA A 84 18.08 -8.54 -44.34
N ARG A 85 17.98 -9.75 -44.90
CA ARG A 85 18.98 -10.28 -45.83
C ARG A 85 18.98 -9.56 -47.18
N THR A 86 17.79 -9.25 -47.71
CA THR A 86 17.63 -8.50 -48.98
C THR A 86 18.17 -7.08 -48.89
N VAL A 87 18.01 -6.41 -47.75
CA VAL A 87 18.54 -5.06 -47.46
C VAL A 87 20.03 -5.10 -47.06
N GLY A 88 20.68 -6.27 -47.19
CA GLY A 88 22.12 -6.44 -46.96
C GLY A 88 22.54 -6.38 -45.49
N ILE A 89 21.66 -6.74 -44.56
CA ILE A 89 21.94 -6.86 -43.12
C ILE A 89 22.22 -8.33 -42.79
N ASP A 90 23.50 -8.61 -42.57
CA ASP A 90 24.05 -9.95 -42.29
C ASP A 90 23.54 -10.57 -40.96
N LYS A 91 23.67 -11.90 -40.86
CA LYS A 91 23.50 -12.74 -39.65
C LYS A 91 24.36 -12.31 -38.46
N SER A 92 25.36 -11.43 -38.63
CA SER A 92 26.17 -10.87 -37.53
C SER A 92 25.41 -9.93 -36.60
N VAL A 93 24.26 -9.38 -37.01
CA VAL A 93 23.38 -8.61 -36.13
C VAL A 93 22.43 -9.57 -35.42
N ALA A 94 22.63 -9.78 -34.12
CA ALA A 94 21.68 -10.50 -33.28
C ALA A 94 20.29 -9.85 -33.44
N VAL A 95 19.29 -10.66 -33.81
CA VAL A 95 17.91 -10.21 -34.01
C VAL A 95 17.71 -9.20 -35.17
N SER A 96 18.46 -9.34 -36.27
CA SER A 96 18.38 -8.47 -37.47
C SER A 96 16.96 -8.27 -38.03
N GLY A 97 16.14 -9.34 -38.04
CA GLY A 97 14.74 -9.27 -38.47
C GLY A 97 13.88 -8.36 -37.58
N HIS A 98 14.10 -8.38 -36.25
CA HIS A 98 13.38 -7.50 -35.34
C HIS A 98 13.82 -6.04 -35.50
N ALA A 99 15.13 -5.80 -35.66
CA ALA A 99 15.65 -4.44 -35.88
C ALA A 99 15.04 -3.79 -37.14
N ILE A 100 14.95 -4.55 -38.22
CA ILE A 100 14.31 -4.08 -39.46
C ILE A 100 12.81 -3.90 -39.31
N LYS A 101 12.12 -4.82 -38.61
CA LYS A 101 10.71 -4.65 -38.26
C LYS A 101 10.48 -3.34 -37.50
N VAL A 102 11.28 -3.05 -36.46
CA VAL A 102 11.16 -1.81 -35.67
C VAL A 102 11.39 -0.57 -36.54
N LEU A 103 12.42 -0.57 -37.39
CA LEU A 103 12.68 0.54 -38.29
C LEU A 103 11.55 0.76 -39.28
N TYR A 104 11.03 -0.32 -39.88
CA TYR A 104 9.92 -0.24 -40.80
C TYR A 104 8.66 0.32 -40.13
N MET A 105 8.32 -0.23 -38.96
CA MET A 105 7.15 0.22 -38.19
C MET A 105 7.24 1.68 -37.85
N ARG A 106 8.44 2.15 -37.52
CA ARG A 106 8.70 3.52 -37.11
C ARG A 106 8.72 4.51 -38.28
N TYR A 107 9.38 4.17 -39.38
CA TYR A 107 9.63 5.13 -40.46
C TYR A 107 8.63 5.06 -41.62
N LEU A 108 8.09 3.88 -41.92
CA LEU A 108 7.41 3.59 -43.18
C LEU A 108 5.99 3.07 -43.02
N SER A 109 5.61 2.47 -41.88
CA SER A 109 4.28 1.84 -41.74
C SER A 109 3.10 2.79 -41.95
N LYS A 110 3.19 4.02 -41.43
CA LYS A 110 2.17 5.06 -41.60
C LYS A 110 2.17 5.66 -43.00
N TYR A 111 3.34 5.71 -43.65
CA TYR A 111 3.47 6.13 -45.05
C TYR A 111 2.82 5.11 -46.00
N GLU A 112 3.08 3.81 -45.80
CA GLU A 112 2.41 2.73 -46.54
C GLU A 112 0.88 2.79 -46.36
N GLN A 113 0.41 3.03 -45.14
CA GLN A 113 -1.02 3.16 -44.85
C GLN A 113 -1.65 4.37 -45.55
N SER A 114 -0.97 5.53 -45.56
CA SER A 114 -1.48 6.72 -46.25
C SER A 114 -1.54 6.54 -47.77
N GLU A 115 -0.59 5.80 -48.35
CA GLU A 115 -0.58 5.52 -49.80
C GLU A 115 -1.66 4.51 -50.21
N LEU A 116 -1.99 3.53 -49.35
CA LEU A 116 -3.02 2.53 -49.66
C LEU A 116 -4.46 2.97 -49.34
N VAL A 117 -4.67 3.76 -48.29
CA VAL A 117 -6.00 4.01 -47.71
C VAL A 117 -6.44 5.48 -47.84
N GLY A 118 -5.52 6.41 -48.14
CA GLY A 118 -5.76 7.86 -48.10
C GLY A 118 -5.66 8.44 -46.68
N ASP A 119 -5.53 9.77 -46.56
CA ASP A 119 -5.48 10.48 -45.28
C ASP A 119 -6.86 10.40 -44.59
N VAL A 120 -7.07 9.37 -43.78
CA VAL A 120 -8.21 9.29 -42.86
C VAL A 120 -7.75 9.86 -41.52
N ASP A 121 -8.51 10.82 -40.98
CA ASP A 121 -8.18 11.52 -39.74
C ASP A 121 -7.98 10.51 -38.58
N ASP A 122 -6.82 10.55 -37.92
CA ASP A 122 -6.39 9.56 -36.91
C ASP A 122 -7.40 9.53 -35.71
N THR A 123 -8.24 10.56 -35.56
CA THR A 123 -9.27 10.71 -34.53
C THR A 123 -10.36 9.62 -34.56
N ASP A 124 -10.76 9.15 -35.74
CA ASP A 124 -11.81 8.12 -35.88
C ASP A 124 -11.27 6.68 -35.81
N THR A 125 -9.97 6.49 -36.04
CA THR A 125 -9.35 5.16 -36.07
C THR A 125 -9.16 4.59 -34.66
N ASP A 126 -8.88 5.43 -33.66
CA ASP A 126 -8.71 5.00 -32.27
C ASP A 126 -10.04 4.70 -31.56
N LEU A 127 -11.13 5.41 -31.91
CA LEU A 127 -12.46 5.20 -31.32
C LEU A 127 -13.13 3.91 -31.84
N LEU A 128 -12.90 3.54 -33.10
CA LEU A 128 -13.37 2.26 -33.65
C LEU A 128 -12.45 1.08 -33.30
N SER A 129 -11.20 1.33 -32.89
CA SER A 129 -10.21 0.29 -32.56
C SER A 129 -10.40 -0.36 -31.19
N SER A 130 -11.16 0.26 -30.28
CA SER A 130 -11.38 -0.32 -28.94
C SER A 130 -12.27 -1.58 -28.93
N ARG A 131 -12.92 -1.94 -30.05
CA ARG A 131 -13.87 -3.07 -30.12
C ARG A 131 -13.51 -4.20 -31.09
N SER A 132 -12.38 -4.16 -31.81
CA SER A 132 -12.01 -5.22 -32.77
C SER A 132 -10.64 -5.81 -32.46
N ARG A 133 -10.61 -6.98 -31.80
CA ARG A 133 -9.39 -7.76 -31.54
C ARG A 133 -8.89 -8.59 -32.75
N THR A 134 -9.39 -8.32 -33.96
CA THR A 134 -9.22 -9.28 -35.09
C THR A 134 -8.51 -8.72 -36.32
N LYS A 135 -7.88 -7.53 -36.28
CA LYS A 135 -6.98 -7.07 -37.35
C LYS A 135 -5.56 -6.84 -36.80
N GLY A 136 -4.58 -7.50 -37.40
CA GLY A 136 -3.18 -7.58 -36.95
C GLY A 136 -2.46 -6.23 -36.89
N PHE A 137 -2.63 -5.51 -35.78
CA PHE A 137 -1.82 -4.34 -35.45
C PHE A 137 -0.52 -4.76 -34.76
N SER A 138 0.60 -4.23 -35.22
CA SER A 138 1.91 -4.39 -34.59
C SER A 138 2.07 -3.32 -33.51
N SER A 139 2.28 -3.70 -32.24
CA SER A 139 2.50 -2.77 -31.11
C SER A 139 3.71 -1.83 -31.28
N LEU A 140 4.54 -2.11 -32.29
CA LEU A 140 5.70 -1.31 -32.67
C LEU A 140 5.36 -0.13 -33.59
N ALA A 141 4.16 -0.09 -34.17
CA ALA A 141 3.71 1.04 -34.98
C ALA A 141 3.16 2.14 -34.06
N THR A 142 3.95 3.20 -33.84
CA THR A 142 3.57 4.35 -33.00
C THR A 142 3.03 5.49 -33.88
N ALA A 143 2.11 6.32 -33.35
CA ALA A 143 1.63 7.52 -34.03
C ALA A 143 2.64 8.71 -34.01
N ASP A 144 3.69 8.59 -33.20
CA ASP A 144 4.68 9.65 -32.94
C ASP A 144 5.66 9.90 -34.11
N CYS A 145 6.16 11.15 -34.27
CA CYS A 145 7.20 11.47 -35.27
C CYS A 145 8.47 10.65 -35.00
N PRO A 146 8.93 9.82 -35.95
CA PRO A 146 10.09 8.96 -35.77
C PRO A 146 11.42 9.70 -35.56
N VAL A 147 11.49 11.01 -35.82
CA VAL A 147 12.70 11.83 -35.68
C VAL A 147 12.83 12.49 -34.29
N SER A 148 11.78 12.46 -33.47
CA SER A 148 11.71 13.10 -32.14
C SER A 148 12.62 12.45 -31.06
N LEU A 149 13.41 11.43 -31.41
CA LEU A 149 14.24 10.70 -30.45
C LEU A 149 15.36 11.54 -29.79
N ALA A 150 15.64 12.76 -30.28
CA ALA A 150 16.56 13.68 -29.63
C ALA A 150 16.05 14.17 -28.26
N GLN A 151 14.73 14.31 -28.06
CA GLN A 151 14.15 14.57 -26.73
C GLN A 151 14.14 13.33 -25.83
N ARG A 152 14.42 12.14 -26.37
CA ARG A 152 14.56 10.92 -25.56
C ARG A 152 15.94 10.73 -24.95
N LYS A 153 17.02 11.44 -25.34
CA LYS A 153 18.32 11.22 -24.66
C LYS A 153 18.35 11.72 -23.21
N THR A 154 17.52 12.69 -22.83
CA THR A 154 17.26 13.06 -21.43
C THR A 154 16.23 12.15 -20.74
N SER A 155 15.44 11.39 -21.51
CA SER A 155 14.44 10.44 -21.00
C SER A 155 14.92 8.98 -21.02
N GLU A 156 16.00 8.61 -21.72
CA GLU A 156 16.51 7.24 -21.82
C GLU A 156 17.37 6.84 -20.62
N TYR A 157 17.98 7.80 -19.92
CA TYR A 157 18.43 7.56 -18.54
C TYR A 157 17.27 7.23 -17.59
N PHE A 158 16.04 7.62 -17.93
CA PHE A 158 14.82 7.27 -17.20
C PHE A 158 14.11 6.01 -17.71
N ARG A 159 14.43 5.49 -18.92
CA ARG A 159 13.76 4.31 -19.51
C ARG A 159 14.60 3.04 -19.60
N LEU A 160 15.90 3.11 -19.31
CA LEU A 160 16.68 1.90 -18.99
C LEU A 160 16.68 1.59 -17.48
N ARG A 161 15.74 2.17 -16.73
CA ARG A 161 15.15 1.40 -15.64
C ARG A 161 14.36 0.29 -16.34
N SER A 162 14.65 -0.97 -16.02
CA SER A 162 13.64 -2.03 -15.95
C SER A 162 12.29 -1.43 -15.52
N GLU A 163 11.15 -2.05 -15.76
CA GLU A 163 9.92 -1.73 -15.02
C GLU A 163 10.10 -1.97 -13.50
N LYS A 164 11.05 -1.31 -12.84
CA LYS A 164 10.88 -0.86 -11.48
C LYS A 164 9.85 0.24 -11.64
N LYS A 165 8.59 -0.12 -11.41
CA LYS A 165 7.66 0.75 -10.67
C LYS A 165 8.53 1.70 -9.86
N GLU A 166 8.43 3.02 -10.06
CA GLU A 166 8.80 3.91 -8.96
C GLU A 166 8.18 3.27 -7.72
N ALA A 167 8.99 2.92 -6.71
CA ALA A 167 8.47 2.11 -5.62
C ALA A 167 7.21 2.82 -5.15
N GLU A 168 6.09 2.11 -4.97
CA GLU A 168 4.75 2.73 -4.85
C GLU A 168 4.69 3.85 -3.78
N TYR A 169 5.70 3.89 -2.90
CA TYR A 169 5.88 4.82 -1.81
C TYR A 169 7.09 5.79 -1.94
N ASP A 170 7.90 5.76 -3.00
CA ASP A 170 9.06 6.66 -3.21
C ASP A 170 8.66 8.14 -3.16
N ARG A 171 7.48 8.46 -3.71
CA ARG A 171 6.94 9.82 -3.68
C ARG A 171 6.63 10.26 -2.24
N ILE A 172 6.01 9.39 -1.45
CA ILE A 172 5.68 9.67 -0.03
C ILE A 172 6.97 9.96 0.73
N VAL A 173 7.98 9.10 0.56
CA VAL A 173 9.28 9.24 1.23
C VAL A 173 9.95 10.57 0.87
N LYS A 174 10.00 10.93 -0.42
CA LYS A 174 10.59 12.20 -0.88
C LYS A 174 9.82 13.43 -0.36
N SER A 175 8.49 13.37 -0.38
CA SER A 175 7.64 14.45 0.13
C SER A 175 7.89 14.67 1.64
N LEU A 176 7.96 13.60 2.44
CA LEU A 176 8.32 13.69 3.87
C LEU A 176 9.74 14.22 4.08
N LEU A 177 10.73 13.75 3.32
CA LEU A 177 12.11 14.22 3.43
C LEU A 177 12.28 15.70 3.09
N SER A 178 11.50 16.20 2.13
CA SER A 178 11.63 17.59 1.65
C SER A 178 11.34 18.65 2.71
N GLY A 179 10.48 18.34 3.69
CA GLY A 179 10.06 19.30 4.72
C GLY A 179 9.14 20.43 4.22
N LEU A 180 8.76 20.44 2.94
CA LEU A 180 7.88 21.48 2.39
C LEU A 180 6.46 21.27 2.94
N PRO A 181 5.82 22.26 3.59
CA PRO A 181 4.55 22.07 4.29
C PRO A 181 3.47 21.36 3.46
N ASN A 182 3.26 21.80 2.21
CA ASN A 182 2.28 21.20 1.32
C ASN A 182 2.60 19.74 0.92
N GLU A 183 3.87 19.40 0.77
CA GLU A 183 4.31 18.04 0.43
C GLU A 183 4.22 17.11 1.64
N VAL A 184 4.58 17.60 2.83
CA VAL A 184 4.42 16.87 4.08
C VAL A 184 2.93 16.60 4.33
N ASP A 185 2.06 17.58 4.14
CA ASP A 185 0.61 17.41 4.27
C ASP A 185 0.06 16.41 3.26
N PHE A 186 0.49 16.49 2.00
CA PHE A 186 0.17 15.50 0.99
C PHE A 186 0.56 14.08 1.45
N ALA A 187 1.80 13.89 1.91
CA ALA A 187 2.29 12.58 2.32
C ALA A 187 1.54 12.02 3.53
N VAL A 188 1.35 12.84 4.57
CA VAL A 188 0.64 12.43 5.80
C VAL A 188 -0.83 12.12 5.50
N ASN A 189 -1.49 12.90 4.63
CA ASN A 189 -2.87 12.64 4.23
C ASN A 189 -3.00 11.36 3.38
N VAL A 190 -2.05 11.08 2.49
CA VAL A 190 -2.00 9.81 1.75
C VAL A 190 -1.79 8.63 2.71
N CYS A 191 -0.87 8.74 3.68
CA CYS A 191 -0.69 7.72 4.71
C CYS A 191 -1.95 7.54 5.57
N THR A 192 -2.67 8.62 5.88
CA THR A 192 -3.96 8.56 6.59
C THR A 192 -5.02 7.80 5.79
N LEU A 193 -5.12 8.06 4.49
CA LEU A 193 -6.07 7.36 3.63
C LEU A 193 -5.73 5.87 3.51
N LEU A 194 -4.45 5.55 3.33
CA LEU A 194 -3.98 4.17 3.13
C LEU A 194 -3.87 3.36 4.44
N SER A 195 -4.03 4.00 5.61
CA SER A 195 -4.07 3.30 6.89
C SER A 195 -5.46 2.79 7.26
N HIS A 196 -6.52 3.34 6.65
CA HIS A 196 -7.88 2.85 6.88
C HIS A 196 -8.10 1.51 6.16
N PRO A 197 -8.94 0.62 6.72
CA PRO A 197 -9.25 -0.65 6.09
C PRO A 197 -9.91 -0.41 4.72
N GLY A 198 -9.41 -1.08 3.69
CA GLY A 198 -9.86 -0.87 2.33
C GLY A 198 -9.12 -1.72 1.29
N PRO A 199 -9.45 -1.57 0.00
CA PRO A 199 -8.84 -2.37 -1.07
C PRO A 199 -7.36 -2.04 -1.30
N ARG A 200 -6.88 -0.91 -0.76
CA ARG A 200 -5.47 -0.49 -0.80
C ARG A 200 -5.03 -0.16 0.61
N VAL A 201 -4.13 -0.97 1.15
CA VAL A 201 -3.51 -0.78 2.46
C VAL A 201 -2.05 -0.40 2.27
N LEU A 202 -1.55 0.53 3.08
CA LEU A 202 -0.13 0.87 3.10
C LEU A 202 0.68 -0.34 3.60
N ARG A 203 1.56 -0.88 2.74
CA ARG A 203 2.43 -2.01 3.07
C ARG A 203 3.79 -1.51 3.52
N LEU A 204 3.99 -1.43 4.84
CA LEU A 204 5.21 -0.88 5.42
C LEU A 204 6.46 -1.70 5.10
N VAL A 205 6.32 -3.00 4.81
CA VAL A 205 7.42 -3.87 4.36
C VAL A 205 8.16 -3.29 3.14
N SER A 206 7.44 -2.63 2.23
CA SER A 206 8.05 -2.06 1.02
C SER A 206 8.74 -0.72 1.26
N ALA A 207 8.44 -0.03 2.36
CA ALA A 207 8.99 1.29 2.68
C ALA A 207 8.95 1.57 4.20
N PRO A 208 9.75 0.84 5.02
CA PRO A 208 9.73 0.96 6.47
C PRO A 208 10.16 2.35 6.96
N GLN A 209 10.97 3.07 6.17
CA GLN A 209 11.41 4.43 6.47
C GLN A 209 10.29 5.46 6.62
N ILE A 210 9.08 5.16 6.11
CA ILE A 210 7.89 6.02 6.32
C ILE A 210 7.58 6.15 7.81
N ILE A 211 7.75 5.08 8.59
CA ILE A 211 7.51 5.08 10.04
C ILE A 211 8.45 6.11 10.70
N THR A 212 9.76 5.96 10.45
CA THR A 212 10.79 6.85 11.00
C THR A 212 10.55 8.30 10.59
N LEU A 213 10.21 8.56 9.33
CA LEU A 213 9.99 9.93 8.84
C LEU A 213 8.74 10.56 9.46
N LEU A 214 7.62 9.86 9.50
CA LEU A 214 6.39 10.38 10.12
C LEU A 214 6.60 10.73 11.60
N ILE A 215 7.36 9.91 12.32
CA ILE A 215 7.66 10.12 13.74
C ILE A 215 8.69 11.26 13.94
N ALA A 216 9.70 11.37 13.07
CA ALA A 216 10.64 12.48 13.09
C ALA A 216 9.96 13.84 12.86
N HIS A 217 8.91 13.89 12.03
CA HIS A 217 8.09 15.10 11.83
C HIS A 217 7.35 15.57 13.10
N VAL A 218 7.22 14.72 14.12
CA VAL A 218 6.65 15.08 15.43
C VAL A 218 7.72 15.20 16.52
N ALA A 219 8.97 15.49 16.13
CA ALA A 219 10.13 15.71 17.01
C ALA A 219 10.56 14.51 17.87
N ILE A 220 10.30 13.29 17.41
CA ILE A 220 10.82 12.06 18.05
C ILE A 220 11.76 11.39 17.07
N PHE A 221 13.01 11.20 17.49
CA PHE A 221 14.09 10.82 16.59
C PHE A 221 14.61 9.42 16.90
N PRO A 222 15.07 8.67 15.86
CA PRO A 222 15.84 7.45 16.09
C PRO A 222 17.11 7.78 16.89
N ASP A 223 17.63 6.78 17.60
CA ASP A 223 18.92 6.90 18.26
C ASP A 223 20.04 6.83 17.21
N GLY A 224 21.14 7.56 17.46
CA GLY A 224 22.26 7.67 16.52
C GLY A 224 22.64 9.12 16.27
N ASP A 225 23.18 9.39 15.09
CA ASP A 225 23.64 10.73 14.70
C ASP A 225 22.52 11.77 14.77
N GLU A 226 22.86 13.01 15.15
CA GLU A 226 21.92 14.14 15.25
C GLU A 226 21.32 14.57 13.88
N ALA A 227 21.50 13.78 12.82
CA ALA A 227 21.04 14.05 11.47
C ALA A 227 19.52 14.32 11.39
N PHE A 228 18.69 13.52 12.07
CA PHE A 228 17.24 13.76 12.11
C PHE A 228 16.86 14.99 12.94
N HIS A 229 17.64 15.31 13.97
CA HIS A 229 17.44 16.51 14.77
C HIS A 229 17.76 17.78 13.97
N GLU A 230 18.88 17.79 13.23
CA GLU A 230 19.24 18.88 12.33
C GLU A 230 18.24 19.03 11.18
N LEU A 231 17.79 17.92 10.60
CA LEU A 231 16.76 17.93 9.56
C LEU A 231 15.44 18.50 10.09
N TYR A 232 15.05 18.12 11.31
CA TYR A 232 13.86 18.66 11.97
C TYR A 232 13.96 20.17 12.20
N LYS A 233 15.13 20.73 12.56
CA LYS A 233 15.29 22.20 12.67
C LYS A 233 14.93 22.91 11.37
N CYS A 234 15.32 22.35 10.22
CA CYS A 234 14.90 22.88 8.92
C CYS A 234 13.39 22.78 8.69
N TRP A 235 12.77 21.66 9.08
CA TRP A 235 11.32 21.45 8.97
C TRP A 235 10.51 22.37 9.88
N GLU A 236 10.98 22.59 11.10
CA GLU A 236 10.39 23.52 12.07
C GLU A 236 10.44 24.96 11.53
N LEU A 237 11.58 25.38 10.96
CA LEU A 237 11.71 26.69 10.32
C LEU A 237 10.77 26.86 9.12
N ALA A 238 10.60 25.80 8.31
CA ALA A 238 9.74 25.85 7.12
C ALA A 238 8.24 25.82 7.46
N SER A 239 7.85 25.11 8.51
CA SER A 239 6.45 24.94 8.91
C SER A 239 5.97 25.95 9.96
N GLY A 240 6.88 26.51 10.76
CA GLY A 240 6.56 27.34 11.92
C GLY A 240 5.96 26.56 13.09
N HIS A 241 6.01 25.23 13.07
CA HIS A 241 5.39 24.36 14.09
C HIS A 241 6.43 23.78 15.05
N ASN A 242 6.27 24.07 16.34
CA ASN A 242 7.19 23.60 17.38
C ASN A 242 6.62 22.37 18.12
N PHE A 243 7.04 21.18 17.71
CA PHE A 243 6.68 19.91 18.35
C PHE A 243 7.48 19.63 19.63
N ILE A 244 8.67 20.24 19.80
CA ILE A 244 9.47 20.10 21.02
C ILE A 244 8.72 20.73 22.21
N ALA A 245 8.17 21.93 22.01
CA ALA A 245 7.37 22.63 23.01
C ALA A 245 6.08 21.86 23.37
N PHE A 246 5.49 21.16 22.40
CA PHE A 246 4.36 20.26 22.68
C PHE A 246 4.77 19.16 23.68
N TRP A 247 5.86 18.45 23.43
CA TRP A 247 6.30 17.38 24.34
C TRP A 247 6.81 17.89 25.70
N SER A 248 7.34 19.12 25.77
CA SER A 248 7.65 19.76 27.07
C SER A 248 6.41 19.83 27.98
N GLY A 249 5.23 20.06 27.40
CA GLY A 249 3.95 20.10 28.10
C GLY A 249 3.28 18.74 28.32
N ALA A 250 3.91 17.63 27.94
CA ALA A 250 3.30 16.29 27.98
C ALA A 250 3.11 15.72 29.38
N GLY A 251 3.68 16.34 30.42
CA GLY A 251 3.54 15.89 31.81
C GLY A 251 4.18 14.53 32.08
N ILE A 252 5.26 14.20 31.37
CA ILE A 252 6.00 12.94 31.55
C ILE A 252 6.92 13.08 32.76
N THR A 253 6.72 12.24 33.76
CA THR A 253 7.50 12.22 35.01
C THR A 253 8.49 11.06 35.10
N ASP A 254 8.37 10.06 34.22
CA ASP A 254 9.22 8.87 34.23
C ASP A 254 10.60 9.16 33.61
N ASP A 255 11.65 9.09 34.42
CA ASP A 255 13.04 9.36 34.01
C ASP A 255 13.51 8.48 32.83
N GLU A 256 13.06 7.23 32.75
CA GLU A 256 13.46 6.34 31.66
C GLU A 256 12.78 6.71 30.35
N VAL A 257 11.53 7.20 30.41
CA VAL A 257 10.83 7.74 29.25
C VAL A 257 11.45 9.09 28.84
N LEU A 258 11.83 9.93 29.79
CA LEU A 258 12.52 11.20 29.50
C LEU A 258 13.89 11.00 28.83
N LYS A 259 14.61 9.93 29.15
CA LYS A 259 15.86 9.55 28.45
C LYS A 259 15.66 9.29 26.96
N LEU A 260 14.44 8.97 26.52
CA LEU A 260 14.12 8.82 25.09
C LEU A 260 14.12 10.16 24.35
N ILE A 261 13.87 11.27 25.05
CA ILE A 261 13.71 12.60 24.48
C ILE A 261 14.66 13.61 25.15
N PRO A 262 15.98 13.41 25.05
CA PRO A 262 16.96 14.23 25.77
C PRO A 262 16.97 15.70 25.34
N HIS A 263 16.49 16.00 24.12
CA HIS A 263 16.35 17.35 23.59
C HIS A 263 15.13 18.11 24.15
N ILE A 264 14.26 17.45 24.91
CA ILE A 264 13.00 18.01 25.40
C ILE A 264 13.14 18.26 26.91
N LYS A 265 12.98 19.52 27.31
CA LYS A 265 12.96 19.89 28.73
C LYS A 265 11.51 19.87 29.22
N PRO A 266 11.14 19.01 30.19
CA PRO A 266 9.78 18.99 30.71
C PRO A 266 9.46 20.33 31.40
N SER A 267 8.25 20.84 31.17
CA SER A 267 7.77 22.04 31.83
C SER A 267 7.59 21.78 33.32
N GLN A 268 8.32 22.52 34.15
CA GLN A 268 8.16 22.53 35.61
C GLN A 268 6.90 23.35 35.95
N VAL A 269 5.72 22.78 35.74
CA VAL A 269 4.48 23.38 36.25
C VAL A 269 4.26 22.80 37.64
N SER A 270 4.22 23.65 38.67
CA SER A 270 3.98 23.20 40.04
C SER A 270 2.57 22.60 40.16
N GLU A 271 2.41 21.52 40.93
CA GLU A 271 1.08 20.94 41.22
C GLU A 271 0.13 21.99 41.83
N ASP A 272 0.69 22.98 42.53
CA ASP A 272 -0.04 24.11 43.11
C ASP A 272 -0.63 25.04 42.05
N GLU A 273 0.08 25.34 40.95
CA GLU A 273 -0.44 26.15 39.84
C GLU A 273 -1.54 25.44 39.04
N ILE A 274 -1.46 24.11 38.91
CA ILE A 274 -2.47 23.27 38.23
C ILE A 274 -3.78 23.25 39.03
N ASN A 275 -3.68 23.23 40.36
CA ASN A 275 -4.84 23.24 41.26
C ASN A 275 -5.49 24.63 41.42
N ILE A 276 -4.74 25.72 41.26
CA ILE A 276 -5.27 27.10 41.36
C ILE A 276 -6.23 27.43 40.21
N PHE A 277 -6.03 26.85 39.03
CA PHE A 277 -6.85 27.12 37.85
C PHE A 277 -7.91 26.05 37.53
N CYS A 278 -8.30 25.22 38.50
CA CYS A 278 -9.42 24.26 38.40
C CYS A 278 -9.64 23.71 36.97
N GLY A 279 -8.69 22.92 36.45
CA GLY A 279 -8.89 22.17 35.21
C GLY A 279 -8.67 22.94 33.90
N LEU A 280 -8.14 24.16 33.90
CA LEU A 280 -7.48 24.71 32.72
C LEU A 280 -6.10 24.07 32.55
N ASP A 281 -6.07 22.75 32.40
CA ASP A 281 -4.96 22.11 31.71
C ASP A 281 -4.80 22.86 30.38
N THR A 282 -3.57 22.94 29.87
CA THR A 282 -3.38 23.16 28.43
C THR A 282 -4.03 21.97 27.72
N GLU A 283 -5.35 22.07 27.56
CA GLU A 283 -6.20 21.01 27.05
C GLU A 283 -5.66 20.61 25.69
N PHE A 284 -5.80 19.35 25.36
CA PHE A 284 -5.57 18.88 24.01
C PHE A 284 -6.43 19.73 23.06
N GLN A 285 -5.84 20.74 22.43
CA GLN A 285 -6.56 21.68 21.57
C GLN A 285 -6.71 21.04 20.18
N PRO A 286 -7.90 20.56 19.77
CA PRO A 286 -8.06 19.88 18.48
C PRO A 286 -7.88 20.84 17.30
N ARG A 287 -7.96 22.16 17.56
CA ARG A 287 -7.72 23.23 16.58
C ARG A 287 -6.25 23.61 16.45
N ASN A 288 -5.38 23.12 17.34
CA ASN A 288 -3.94 23.35 17.23
C ASN A 288 -3.35 22.35 16.22
N VAL A 289 -2.67 22.89 15.20
CA VAL A 289 -2.09 22.11 14.11
C VAL A 289 -1.03 21.11 14.60
N VAL A 290 -0.26 21.48 15.62
CA VAL A 290 0.78 20.62 16.24
C VAL A 290 0.12 19.41 16.89
N THR A 291 -0.87 19.66 17.75
CA THR A 291 -1.65 18.64 18.45
C THR A 291 -2.34 17.69 17.46
N TRP A 292 -2.97 18.25 16.43
CA TRP A 292 -3.63 17.48 15.39
C TRP A 292 -2.65 16.61 14.61
N ARG A 293 -1.47 17.13 14.26
CA ARG A 293 -0.44 16.36 13.54
C ARG A 293 0.08 15.19 14.37
N VAL A 294 0.35 15.37 15.66
CA VAL A 294 0.76 14.28 16.57
C VAL A 294 -0.31 13.19 16.62
N GLN A 295 -1.58 13.59 16.79
CA GLN A 295 -2.70 12.65 16.79
C GLN A 295 -2.86 11.94 15.45
N GLN A 296 -2.70 12.64 14.33
CA GLN A 296 -2.82 12.07 13.00
C GLN A 296 -1.73 11.00 12.77
N VAL A 297 -0.47 11.31 13.09
CA VAL A 297 0.63 10.34 12.97
C VAL A 297 0.38 9.11 13.85
N LEU A 298 -0.05 9.31 15.11
CA LEU A 298 -0.39 8.21 16.01
C LEU A 298 -1.57 7.38 15.47
N SER A 299 -2.59 8.02 14.92
CA SER A 299 -3.75 7.35 14.32
C SER A 299 -3.36 6.52 13.09
N ILE A 300 -2.43 7.01 12.25
CA ILE A 300 -1.90 6.22 11.12
C ILE A 300 -1.25 4.96 11.66
N MET A 301 -0.35 5.07 12.65
CA MET A 301 0.36 3.92 13.22
C MET A 301 -0.59 2.93 13.90
N ARG A 302 -1.54 3.43 14.70
CA ARG A 302 -2.59 2.63 15.33
C ARG A 302 -3.43 1.88 14.30
N ASN A 303 -3.87 2.55 13.24
CA ASN A 303 -4.69 1.89 12.21
C ASN A 303 -3.90 0.79 11.50
N LEU A 304 -2.64 1.05 11.14
CA LEU A 304 -1.77 0.05 10.50
C LEU A 304 -1.45 -1.14 11.42
N SER A 305 -1.51 -0.98 12.74
CA SER A 305 -1.30 -2.08 13.70
C SER A 305 -2.40 -3.15 13.67
N PHE A 306 -3.61 -2.81 13.20
CA PHE A 306 -4.68 -3.80 13.02
C PHE A 306 -4.42 -4.73 11.83
N GLU A 307 -3.59 -4.31 10.88
CA GLU A 307 -3.29 -5.05 9.66
C GLU A 307 -2.14 -6.03 9.91
N VAL A 308 -2.42 -7.33 9.81
CA VAL A 308 -1.46 -8.42 10.09
C VAL A 308 -0.16 -8.24 9.30
N ILE A 309 -0.25 -7.80 8.05
CA ILE A 309 0.90 -7.59 7.15
C ILE A 309 1.92 -6.56 7.65
N ASN A 310 1.52 -5.67 8.56
CA ASN A 310 2.35 -4.57 9.06
C ASN A 310 2.89 -4.82 10.47
N LYS A 311 2.30 -5.75 11.24
CA LYS A 311 2.62 -5.95 12.66
C LYS A 311 4.11 -6.21 12.90
N ALA A 312 4.73 -7.12 12.14
CA ALA A 312 6.15 -7.46 12.31
C ALA A 312 7.08 -6.25 12.07
N VAL A 313 6.79 -5.43 11.04
CA VAL A 313 7.58 -4.22 10.72
C VAL A 313 7.39 -3.14 11.78
N LEU A 314 6.16 -2.99 12.28
CA LEU A 314 5.84 -2.05 13.36
C LEU A 314 6.55 -2.46 14.67
N ALA A 315 6.48 -3.74 15.05
CA ALA A 315 7.13 -4.28 16.24
C ALA A 315 8.66 -4.17 16.18
N SER A 316 9.27 -4.31 15.00
CA SER A 316 10.71 -4.17 14.80
C SER A 316 11.20 -2.71 14.73
N SER A 317 10.29 -1.73 14.68
CA SER A 317 10.63 -0.33 14.47
C SER A 317 10.84 0.42 15.78
N TRP A 318 12.10 0.55 16.21
CA TRP A 318 12.46 1.30 17.42
C TRP A 318 11.87 2.73 17.49
N PRO A 319 11.92 3.56 16.42
CA PRO A 319 11.32 4.90 16.45
C PRO A 319 9.82 4.88 16.79
N LEU A 320 9.12 3.83 16.37
CA LEU A 320 7.70 3.64 16.70
C LEU A 320 7.52 3.25 18.15
N LEU A 321 8.23 2.24 18.65
CA LEU A 321 8.14 1.84 20.05
C LEU A 321 8.44 3.02 20.98
N LYS A 322 9.50 3.78 20.68
CA LYS A 322 9.86 5.02 21.35
C LYS A 322 8.70 6.02 21.40
N PHE A 323 8.08 6.29 20.24
CA PHE A 323 6.91 7.16 20.16
C PHE A 323 5.71 6.65 20.97
N LEU A 324 5.43 5.35 20.90
CA LEU A 324 4.33 4.73 21.64
C LEU A 324 4.55 4.80 23.15
N PHE A 325 5.78 4.60 23.65
CA PHE A 325 6.09 4.73 25.07
C PHE A 325 5.95 6.17 25.58
N ILE A 326 6.35 7.15 24.77
CA ILE A 326 6.16 8.57 25.09
C ILE A 326 4.66 8.89 25.17
N CYS A 327 3.87 8.45 24.16
CA CYS A 327 2.42 8.65 24.16
C CYS A 327 1.70 7.90 25.29
N SER A 328 2.11 6.68 25.64
CA SER A 328 1.48 5.92 26.73
C SER A 328 1.73 6.55 28.10
N ASN A 329 2.83 7.29 28.27
CA ASN A 329 3.22 7.92 29.53
C ASN A 329 2.91 9.42 29.61
N CYS A 330 2.30 10.01 28.58
CA CYS A 330 1.87 11.41 28.63
C CYS A 330 0.56 11.62 29.42
N LYS A 331 0.27 12.87 29.80
CA LYS A 331 -0.95 13.25 30.53
C LYS A 331 -2.23 13.11 29.71
N TRP A 332 -2.16 13.29 28.38
CA TRP A 332 -3.33 13.30 27.51
C TRP A 332 -3.88 11.88 27.25
N SER A 333 -5.09 11.61 27.75
CA SER A 333 -5.75 10.31 27.64
C SER A 333 -5.94 9.84 26.21
N LEU A 334 -6.25 10.74 25.27
CA LEU A 334 -6.46 10.40 23.86
C LEU A 334 -5.22 9.77 23.21
N LEU A 335 -4.04 10.35 23.44
CA LEU A 335 -2.79 9.80 22.91
C LEU A 335 -2.40 8.53 23.65
N ARG A 336 -2.57 8.50 24.97
CA ARG A 336 -2.29 7.33 25.81
C ARG A 336 -3.10 6.11 25.36
N THR A 337 -4.41 6.26 25.20
CA THR A 337 -5.30 5.18 24.73
C THR A 337 -4.91 4.70 23.33
N ALA A 338 -4.69 5.62 22.38
CA ALA A 338 -4.34 5.23 21.02
C ALA A 338 -2.98 4.52 20.93
N ALA A 339 -2.02 4.90 21.78
CA ALA A 339 -0.71 4.25 21.85
C ALA A 339 -0.80 2.85 22.47
N LEU A 340 -1.56 2.68 23.56
CA LEU A 340 -1.79 1.38 24.18
C LEU A 340 -2.55 0.42 23.26
N ASP A 341 -3.51 0.91 22.47
CA ASP A 341 -4.17 0.13 21.41
C ASP A 341 -3.16 -0.37 20.36
N ALA A 342 -2.26 0.51 19.91
CA ALA A 342 -1.25 0.13 18.92
C ALA A 342 -0.26 -0.90 19.48
N LEU A 343 0.18 -0.73 20.74
CA LEU A 343 1.04 -1.67 21.45
C LEU A 343 0.38 -3.04 21.63
N SER A 344 -0.90 -3.07 22.05
CA SER A 344 -1.61 -4.35 22.23
C SER A 344 -1.73 -5.11 20.92
N ASN A 345 -2.02 -4.42 19.82
CA ASN A 345 -2.13 -5.03 18.49
C ASN A 345 -0.82 -5.65 17.97
N ILE A 346 0.33 -5.02 18.22
CA ILE A 346 1.65 -5.51 17.74
C ILE A 346 2.37 -6.42 18.73
N SER A 347 1.86 -6.54 19.96
CA SER A 347 2.53 -7.26 21.06
C SER A 347 2.92 -8.70 20.75
N CYS A 348 2.16 -9.42 19.93
CA CYS A 348 2.48 -10.79 19.51
C CYS A 348 3.72 -10.92 18.62
N GLU A 349 4.17 -9.82 18.00
CA GLU A 349 5.37 -9.80 17.15
C GLU A 349 6.60 -9.23 17.89
N ILE A 350 6.46 -8.84 19.16
CA ILE A 350 7.58 -8.30 19.95
C ILE A 350 8.40 -9.47 20.50
N ASP A 351 9.70 -9.47 20.21
CA ASP A 351 10.68 -10.43 20.74
C ASP A 351 11.46 -9.81 21.92
N LEU A 352 11.14 -10.25 23.14
CA LEU A 352 11.73 -9.75 24.38
C LEU A 352 13.18 -10.21 24.56
N LEU A 353 13.61 -11.26 23.85
CA LEU A 353 14.99 -11.77 23.88
C LEU A 353 15.89 -11.13 22.82
N GLY A 354 15.35 -10.27 21.95
CA GLY A 354 16.13 -9.55 20.96
C GLY A 354 17.15 -8.61 21.61
N GLU A 355 18.44 -8.89 21.43
CA GLU A 355 19.55 -8.10 22.01
C GLU A 355 19.50 -6.61 21.61
N GLU A 356 19.02 -6.30 20.40
CA GLU A 356 18.92 -4.93 19.88
C GLU A 356 17.84 -4.08 20.60
N SER A 357 16.96 -4.69 21.39
CA SER A 357 15.75 -4.04 21.95
C SER A 357 15.66 -4.04 23.47
N SER A 358 16.75 -4.30 24.21
CA SER A 358 16.70 -4.41 25.69
C SER A 358 16.04 -3.20 26.38
N ALA A 359 16.37 -1.97 25.96
CA ALA A 359 15.75 -0.76 26.50
C ALA A 359 14.25 -0.65 26.17
N ALA A 360 13.86 -1.05 24.95
CA ALA A 360 12.48 -1.09 24.52
C ALA A 360 11.66 -2.09 25.34
N ASN A 361 12.22 -3.28 25.57
CA ASN A 361 11.59 -4.38 26.30
C ASN A 361 11.38 -3.98 27.76
N HIS A 362 12.38 -3.37 28.40
CA HIS A 362 12.25 -2.83 29.76
C HIS A 362 11.14 -1.79 29.88
N LEU A 363 11.10 -0.82 28.96
CA LEU A 363 10.06 0.22 28.93
C LEU A 363 8.65 -0.35 28.67
N LEU A 364 8.54 -1.38 27.83
CA LEU A 364 7.29 -2.08 27.58
C LEU A 364 6.77 -2.72 28.87
N LEU A 365 7.60 -3.54 29.53
CA LEU A 365 7.23 -4.26 30.74
C LEU A 365 6.92 -3.29 31.91
N LYS A 366 7.68 -2.20 32.03
CA LYS A 366 7.40 -1.13 32.99
C LYS A 366 6.07 -0.43 32.71
N THR A 367 5.78 -0.13 31.44
CA THR A 367 4.50 0.48 31.02
C THR A 367 3.33 -0.45 31.34
N VAL A 368 3.45 -1.74 31.02
CA VAL A 368 2.45 -2.78 31.32
C VAL A 368 2.22 -2.86 32.83
N SER A 369 3.28 -2.94 33.63
CA SER A 369 3.20 -2.97 35.10
C SER A 369 2.43 -1.74 35.61
N ARG A 370 2.82 -0.52 35.22
CA ARG A 370 2.13 0.71 35.60
C ARG A 370 0.64 0.68 35.23
N CYS A 371 0.30 0.22 34.03
CA CYS A 371 -1.09 0.15 33.57
C CYS A 371 -1.92 -0.89 34.33
N LEU A 372 -1.35 -2.01 34.78
CA LEU A 372 -2.04 -2.99 35.65
C LEU A 372 -2.42 -2.41 37.03
N TYR A 373 -1.63 -1.49 37.55
CA TYR A 373 -1.90 -0.81 38.82
C TYR A 373 -2.72 0.47 38.67
N SER A 374 -3.15 0.82 37.45
CA SER A 374 -3.99 1.99 37.20
C SER A 374 -5.41 1.77 37.71
N ASP A 375 -6.04 2.85 38.17
CA ASP A 375 -7.50 2.90 38.42
C ASP A 375 -8.32 2.97 37.12
N ASP A 376 -7.67 3.28 36.01
CA ASP A 376 -8.28 3.33 34.68
C ASP A 376 -8.42 1.92 34.11
N LYS A 377 -9.68 1.44 34.06
CA LYS A 377 -10.03 0.12 33.53
C LYS A 377 -9.53 -0.10 32.10
N LEU A 378 -9.46 0.94 31.27
CA LEU A 378 -8.97 0.81 29.90
C LEU A 378 -7.48 0.49 29.87
N GLN A 379 -6.70 1.16 30.72
CA GLN A 379 -5.27 0.88 30.85
C GLN A 379 -5.02 -0.55 31.35
N VAL A 380 -5.80 -1.00 32.33
CA VAL A 380 -5.74 -2.39 32.83
C VAL A 380 -6.07 -3.39 31.72
N MET A 381 -7.16 -3.18 30.97
CA MET A 381 -7.52 -4.05 29.85
C MET A 381 -6.42 -4.12 28.79
N ARG A 382 -5.84 -2.98 28.40
CA ARG A 382 -4.74 -2.96 27.42
C ARG A 382 -3.48 -3.60 27.94
N ALA A 383 -3.15 -3.46 29.22
CA ALA A 383 -2.01 -4.16 29.81
C ALA A 383 -2.19 -5.68 29.74
N LEU A 384 -3.40 -6.18 30.03
CA LEU A 384 -3.72 -7.61 29.92
C LEU A 384 -3.65 -8.11 28.47
N GLU A 385 -4.14 -7.33 27.50
CA GLU A 385 -4.02 -7.67 26.08
C GLU A 385 -2.56 -7.69 25.61
N ILE A 386 -1.74 -6.73 26.03
CA ILE A 386 -0.29 -6.71 25.71
C ILE A 386 0.38 -7.96 26.29
N ILE A 387 0.12 -8.31 27.55
CA ILE A 387 0.65 -9.52 28.16
C ILE A 387 0.20 -10.75 27.37
N SER A 388 -1.08 -10.85 27.06
CA SER A 388 -1.63 -11.98 26.30
C SER A 388 -0.97 -12.11 24.93
N GLY A 389 -0.71 -11.00 24.23
CA GLY A 389 -0.03 -11.04 22.95
C GLY A 389 1.44 -11.42 23.10
N LEU A 390 2.15 -10.90 24.10
CA LEU A 390 3.53 -11.29 24.38
C LEU A 390 3.65 -12.80 24.67
N CYS A 391 2.68 -13.38 25.39
CA CYS A 391 2.62 -14.83 25.66
C CYS A 391 2.41 -15.69 24.39
N ASN A 392 1.85 -15.13 23.32
CA ASN A 392 1.67 -15.87 22.06
C ASN A 392 2.99 -16.04 21.29
N ASN A 393 4.06 -15.35 21.70
CA ASN A 393 5.39 -15.54 21.14
C ASN A 393 6.21 -16.45 22.07
N GLU A 394 6.40 -17.70 21.66
CA GLU A 394 7.10 -18.74 22.42
C GLU A 394 8.51 -18.31 22.88
N ARG A 395 9.18 -17.44 22.13
CA ARG A 395 10.51 -16.93 22.50
C ARG A 395 10.49 -16.12 23.79
N ASN A 396 9.35 -15.52 24.13
CA ASN A 396 9.23 -14.66 25.29
C ASN A 396 9.00 -15.43 26.59
N GLU A 397 8.78 -16.75 26.54
CA GLU A 397 8.34 -17.56 27.68
C GLU A 397 9.19 -17.31 28.94
N SER A 398 10.51 -17.39 28.82
CA SER A 398 11.42 -17.21 29.96
C SER A 398 11.31 -15.83 30.61
N VAL A 399 11.35 -14.76 29.81
CA VAL A 399 11.28 -13.37 30.30
C VAL A 399 9.90 -13.08 30.87
N ILE A 400 8.84 -13.60 30.26
CA ILE A 400 7.48 -13.43 30.75
C ILE A 400 7.30 -14.15 32.08
N CYS A 401 7.81 -15.38 32.23
CA CYS A 401 7.75 -16.11 33.49
C CYS A 401 8.47 -15.38 34.62
N GLU A 402 9.59 -14.70 34.34
CA GLU A 402 10.28 -13.86 35.33
C GLU A 402 9.50 -12.56 35.63
N PHE A 403 8.91 -11.94 34.61
CA PHE A 403 8.13 -10.72 34.75
C PHE A 403 6.82 -10.94 35.53
N LEU A 404 6.10 -12.03 35.26
CA LEU A 404 4.85 -12.40 35.92
C LEU A 404 5.10 -12.95 37.33
N ASP A 405 5.71 -12.12 38.17
CA ASP A 405 5.96 -12.44 39.57
C ASP A 405 4.66 -12.57 40.38
N TYR A 406 4.79 -12.97 41.64
CA TYR A 406 3.64 -13.16 42.53
C TYR A 406 2.76 -11.90 42.68
N ARG A 407 3.33 -10.70 42.55
CA ARG A 407 2.61 -9.42 42.71
C ARG A 407 1.75 -9.14 41.48
N ILE A 408 2.33 -9.32 40.30
CA ILE A 408 1.64 -9.12 39.03
C ILE A 408 0.55 -10.17 38.85
N LEU A 409 0.86 -11.46 39.08
CA LEU A 409 -0.15 -12.52 39.03
C LEU A 409 -1.28 -12.29 40.02
N SER A 410 -0.96 -11.93 41.27
CA SER A 410 -1.99 -11.62 42.27
C SER A 410 -2.90 -10.47 41.83
N LYS A 411 -2.35 -9.44 41.15
CA LYS A 411 -3.14 -8.34 40.61
C LYS A 411 -4.04 -8.80 39.46
N ILE A 412 -3.51 -9.57 38.50
CA ILE A 412 -4.26 -10.11 37.36
C ILE A 412 -5.45 -10.97 37.83
N PHE A 413 -5.22 -11.85 38.81
CA PHE A 413 -6.28 -12.68 39.39
C PHE A 413 -7.31 -11.88 40.20
N THR A 414 -6.88 -10.81 40.88
CA THR A 414 -7.81 -9.89 41.55
C THR A 414 -8.70 -9.18 40.52
N ILE A 415 -8.16 -8.84 39.34
CA ILE A 415 -8.91 -8.24 38.24
C ILE A 415 -9.88 -9.24 37.59
N SER A 416 -9.51 -10.53 37.50
CA SER A 416 -10.34 -11.59 36.89
C SER A 416 -11.37 -12.22 37.85
N GLU A 417 -11.78 -11.49 38.88
CA GLU A 417 -12.80 -11.88 39.90
C GLU A 417 -12.48 -13.12 40.76
N LEU A 418 -11.36 -13.81 40.48
CA LEU A 418 -10.87 -14.94 41.31
C LEU A 418 -10.37 -14.46 42.68
N GLY A 419 -9.88 -13.22 42.76
CA GLY A 419 -9.53 -12.53 44.01
C GLY A 419 -8.24 -13.02 44.67
N ALA A 420 -7.72 -12.23 45.60
CA ALA A 420 -6.44 -12.47 46.29
C ALA A 420 -6.37 -13.82 47.05
N VAL A 421 -7.53 -14.32 47.51
CA VAL A 421 -7.62 -15.62 48.19
C VAL A 421 -7.32 -16.77 47.23
N ALA A 422 -7.87 -16.75 46.00
CA ALA A 422 -7.56 -17.75 45.00
C ALA A 422 -6.09 -17.72 44.59
N CYS A 423 -5.49 -16.53 44.46
CA CYS A 423 -4.04 -16.39 44.18
C CYS A 423 -3.20 -16.99 45.31
N TYR A 424 -3.56 -16.68 46.56
CA TYR A 424 -2.83 -17.16 47.72
C TYR A 424 -2.88 -18.69 47.79
N HIS A 425 -4.01 -19.31 47.47
CA HIS A 425 -4.11 -20.76 47.40
C HIS A 425 -3.35 -21.33 46.21
N LEU A 426 -3.49 -20.77 45.01
CA LEU A 426 -2.79 -21.22 43.79
C LEU A 426 -1.27 -21.12 43.91
N SER A 427 -0.74 -19.99 44.41
CA SER A 427 0.70 -19.77 44.61
C SER A 427 1.32 -20.67 45.68
N ARG A 428 0.52 -21.22 46.60
CA ARG A 428 1.00 -22.20 47.59
C ARG A 428 1.06 -23.62 47.03
N PHE A 429 0.48 -23.88 45.86
CA PHE A 429 0.61 -25.17 45.20
C PHE A 429 1.92 -25.19 44.38
N PRO A 430 2.87 -26.09 44.72
CA PRO A 430 4.08 -26.27 43.92
C PRO A 430 3.70 -26.60 42.48
N HIS A 431 4.37 -25.97 41.52
CA HIS A 431 4.12 -26.17 40.08
C HIS A 431 2.73 -25.76 39.60
N ALA A 432 1.95 -25.00 40.37
CA ALA A 432 0.63 -24.54 39.92
C ALA A 432 0.71 -23.65 38.68
N ILE A 433 1.74 -22.80 38.62
CA ILE A 433 2.02 -21.96 37.45
C ILE A 433 2.43 -22.86 36.27
N ASP A 434 3.39 -23.77 36.46
CA ASP A 434 3.83 -24.72 35.43
C ASP A 434 2.66 -25.57 34.88
N THR A 435 1.73 -25.95 35.75
CA THR A 435 0.55 -26.75 35.41
C THR A 435 -0.48 -25.90 34.66
N LEU A 436 -0.70 -24.65 35.06
CA LEU A 436 -1.58 -23.72 34.34
C LEU A 436 -1.04 -23.39 32.94
N VAL A 437 0.27 -23.19 32.84
CA VAL A 437 0.96 -22.99 31.56
C VAL A 437 0.85 -24.25 30.70
N SER A 438 1.07 -25.43 31.27
CA SER A 438 0.88 -26.72 30.56
C SER A 438 -0.57 -26.91 30.10
N LEU A 439 -1.56 -26.55 30.91
CA LEU A 439 -2.98 -26.67 30.55
C LEU A 439 -3.41 -25.66 29.47
N ALA A 440 -2.80 -24.48 29.44
CA ALA A 440 -3.06 -23.47 28.42
C ALA A 440 -2.37 -23.78 27.08
N THR A 441 -1.26 -24.52 27.11
CA THR A 441 -0.44 -24.85 25.94
C THR A 441 -0.77 -26.21 25.31
N VAL A 442 -1.49 -27.09 26.01
CA VAL A 442 -1.89 -28.39 25.46
C VAL A 442 -3.19 -28.28 24.66
N GLU A 443 -3.12 -28.59 23.36
CA GLU A 443 -4.32 -28.69 22.52
C GLU A 443 -5.27 -29.75 23.06
N ALA A 444 -6.56 -29.42 23.18
CA ALA A 444 -7.60 -30.31 23.69
C ALA A 444 -7.62 -31.69 23.00
N VAL A 445 -7.28 -31.74 21.71
CA VAL A 445 -7.24 -32.96 20.90
C VAL A 445 -6.16 -33.96 21.34
N SER A 446 -5.17 -33.50 22.12
CA SER A 446 -4.05 -34.31 22.62
C SER A 446 -4.46 -35.30 23.73
N PHE A 447 -5.59 -35.06 24.39
CA PHE A 447 -6.03 -35.84 25.55
C PHE A 447 -6.80 -37.14 25.19
N GLY A 448 -7.01 -37.40 23.90
CA GLY A 448 -7.77 -38.55 23.42
C GLY A 448 -9.25 -38.55 23.86
N PRO A 449 -10.06 -39.54 23.41
CA PRO A 449 -11.50 -39.54 23.65
C PRO A 449 -11.89 -39.59 25.14
N SER A 450 -11.04 -40.18 25.98
CA SER A 450 -11.29 -40.34 27.41
C SER A 450 -10.96 -39.09 28.22
N GLY A 451 -9.95 -38.30 27.84
CA GLY A 451 -9.60 -37.05 28.51
C GLY A 451 -10.51 -35.86 28.12
N LEU A 452 -11.28 -36.01 27.04
CA LEU A 452 -12.31 -35.05 26.63
C LEU A 452 -13.64 -35.22 27.39
N ILE A 453 -13.81 -36.31 28.14
CA ILE A 453 -15.04 -36.59 28.89
C ILE A 453 -15.12 -35.62 30.08
N GLY A 454 -16.14 -34.74 30.06
CA GLY A 454 -16.34 -33.71 31.08
C GLY A 454 -15.75 -32.34 30.72
N MET A 455 -15.03 -32.25 29.60
CA MET A 455 -14.53 -30.98 29.08
C MET A 455 -15.69 -30.22 28.43
N LYS A 456 -16.03 -29.05 28.96
CA LYS A 456 -17.08 -28.18 28.43
C LYS A 456 -16.43 -27.03 27.68
N VAL A 457 -16.55 -27.03 26.35
CA VAL A 457 -16.15 -25.88 25.54
C VAL A 457 -17.09 -24.73 25.86
N VAL A 458 -16.55 -23.66 26.43
CA VAL A 458 -17.30 -22.41 26.68
C VAL A 458 -16.95 -21.47 25.54
N GLU A 459 -17.83 -21.42 24.53
CA GLU A 459 -17.70 -20.43 23.46
C GLU A 459 -18.06 -19.05 24.01
N PHE A 460 -17.05 -18.22 24.20
CA PHE A 460 -17.24 -16.83 24.61
C PHE A 460 -17.79 -16.04 23.42
N HIS A 461 -19.11 -15.91 23.37
CA HIS A 461 -19.77 -15.01 22.43
C HIS A 461 -19.53 -13.58 22.91
N GLY A 462 -18.51 -12.92 22.35
CA GLY A 462 -18.31 -11.49 22.51
C GLY A 462 -19.62 -10.76 22.22
N SER A 463 -19.98 -9.79 23.06
CA SER A 463 -21.22 -9.01 23.00
C SER A 463 -21.43 -8.41 21.60
N SER A 464 -22.14 -9.17 20.77
CA SER A 464 -22.59 -8.72 19.46
C SER A 464 -23.75 -7.79 19.70
N GLN A 465 -23.56 -6.54 19.28
CA GLN A 465 -24.58 -5.50 19.20
C GLN A 465 -25.91 -6.08 18.71
N SER A 466 -26.98 -5.72 19.41
CA SER A 466 -28.36 -6.04 19.07
C SER A 466 -28.68 -5.64 17.63
N VAL A 467 -28.59 -6.59 16.71
CA VAL A 467 -29.33 -6.54 15.45
C VAL A 467 -30.57 -7.38 15.68
N ILE A 468 -31.72 -6.73 15.73
CA ILE A 468 -33.03 -7.36 15.82
C ILE A 468 -33.33 -8.02 14.46
N PRO A 469 -33.76 -9.29 14.44
CA PRO A 469 -34.74 -9.68 13.43
C PRO A 469 -35.95 -10.39 14.05
N HIS A 470 -37.12 -9.85 13.67
CA HIS A 470 -38.36 -10.56 13.37
C HIS A 470 -39.20 -11.20 14.49
N GLN A 471 -40.43 -10.67 14.63
CA GLN A 471 -41.61 -11.46 14.93
C GLN A 471 -42.47 -11.59 13.67
N ASN A 472 -42.60 -12.82 13.17
CA ASN A 472 -43.90 -13.50 13.06
C ASN A 472 -43.71 -14.82 12.34
N THR A 473 -43.74 -15.95 13.06
CA THR A 473 -44.82 -16.96 12.99
C THR A 473 -44.42 -18.22 13.77
N LEU A 474 -45.30 -18.59 14.70
CA LEU A 474 -45.46 -19.95 15.28
C LEU A 474 -46.75 -20.55 14.67
N PRO A 475 -47.07 -21.86 14.79
CA PRO A 475 -46.35 -22.91 15.51
C PRO A 475 -46.15 -24.23 14.72
N GLN A 476 -45.37 -25.11 15.36
CA GLN A 476 -45.03 -26.49 15.02
C GLN A 476 -46.23 -27.43 14.84
N THR A 477 -46.08 -28.46 13.98
CA THR A 477 -46.59 -29.81 14.30
C THR A 477 -45.78 -30.90 13.61
N GLN A 478 -45.75 -32.05 14.28
CA GLN A 478 -44.81 -33.18 14.23
C GLN A 478 -44.93 -34.07 12.98
N ALA A 479 -43.83 -34.72 12.60
CA ALA A 479 -43.83 -35.85 11.66
C ALA A 479 -43.66 -37.19 12.41
N LEU A 480 -44.71 -38.02 12.39
CA LEU A 480 -44.68 -39.46 12.66
C LEU A 480 -44.77 -40.21 11.31
N LYS A 481 -44.05 -41.33 11.22
CA LYS A 481 -43.95 -42.24 10.06
C LYS A 481 -44.93 -43.45 10.21
N PRO A 482 -45.12 -44.34 9.22
CA PRO A 482 -46.36 -44.45 8.43
C PRO A 482 -47.16 -45.75 8.63
N GLY A 483 -48.39 -45.79 8.12
CA GLY A 483 -49.18 -47.00 7.86
C GLY A 483 -50.26 -46.75 6.78
N PRO A 484 -50.65 -47.74 5.95
CA PRO A 484 -51.30 -47.50 4.66
C PRO A 484 -52.83 -47.69 4.67
N PHE A 485 -53.43 -47.21 3.57
CA PHE A 485 -54.69 -47.62 2.90
C PHE A 485 -55.88 -46.62 2.81
N VAL A 486 -56.38 -46.57 1.56
CA VAL A 486 -57.74 -46.21 1.05
C VAL A 486 -58.03 -44.74 0.64
N THR A 487 -58.20 -44.57 -0.68
CA THR A 487 -58.87 -43.50 -1.47
C THR A 487 -60.41 -43.57 -1.37
N PRO A 488 -61.23 -42.67 -1.99
CA PRO A 488 -61.11 -41.23 -2.28
C PRO A 488 -62.41 -40.45 -1.90
N THR A 489 -62.46 -39.12 -2.14
CA THR A 489 -63.48 -38.40 -2.97
C THR A 489 -63.93 -36.99 -2.51
N HIS A 490 -64.14 -36.14 -3.53
CA HIS A 490 -65.01 -34.94 -3.66
C HIS A 490 -64.63 -33.63 -2.89
N SER A 491 -64.16 -32.56 -3.57
CA SER A 491 -64.88 -31.52 -4.36
C SER A 491 -65.68 -30.54 -3.46
N THR A 492 -65.75 -29.21 -3.61
CA THR A 492 -65.71 -28.32 -4.78
C THR A 492 -65.75 -26.84 -4.29
N THR A 493 -65.18 -25.88 -5.06
CA THR A 493 -65.64 -24.48 -5.33
C THR A 493 -65.82 -23.45 -4.18
N CYS A 494 -65.69 -22.13 -4.34
CA CYS A 494 -65.77 -21.24 -5.51
C CYS A 494 -65.07 -19.88 -5.20
N SER A 495 -64.69 -19.17 -6.26
CA SER A 495 -64.15 -17.78 -6.34
C SER A 495 -65.26 -16.70 -6.11
N PRO A 496 -65.20 -15.43 -6.59
CA PRO A 496 -64.12 -14.62 -7.21
C PRO A 496 -64.07 -13.08 -6.91
N ARG A 497 -62.98 -12.43 -7.39
CA ARG A 497 -62.80 -11.07 -8.03
C ARG A 497 -63.21 -9.78 -7.26
N SER A 498 -62.66 -8.57 -7.48
CA SER A 498 -61.88 -7.89 -8.56
C SER A 498 -61.22 -6.60 -7.97
N MET A 499 -59.97 -6.21 -8.29
CA MET A 499 -59.50 -5.11 -9.19
C MET A 499 -60.21 -3.73 -9.03
N VAL A 500 -59.57 -2.54 -8.96
CA VAL A 500 -58.66 -1.77 -9.88
C VAL A 500 -58.19 -0.48 -9.11
N SER A 501 -56.90 -0.09 -9.05
CA SER A 501 -56.19 1.09 -9.69
C SER A 501 -56.75 2.52 -9.43
N ARG A 502 -56.03 3.67 -9.35
CA ARG A 502 -54.63 4.13 -9.55
C ARG A 502 -54.53 5.66 -9.21
N HIS A 503 -53.31 6.15 -8.99
CA HIS A 503 -52.74 7.52 -9.24
C HIS A 503 -52.80 8.71 -8.21
N ILE A 504 -51.59 9.04 -7.70
CA ILE A 504 -50.78 10.31 -7.51
C ILE A 504 -51.35 11.62 -8.16
N PRO A 505 -51.13 12.92 -7.72
CA PRO A 505 -49.86 13.59 -7.30
C PRO A 505 -49.86 14.69 -6.19
N SER A 506 -48.64 15.18 -5.96
CA SER A 506 -48.04 16.29 -5.18
C SER A 506 -48.62 17.73 -5.25
N SER A 507 -48.36 18.53 -4.20
CA SER A 507 -48.07 19.99 -4.28
C SER A 507 -47.50 20.59 -2.98
N THR A 508 -46.89 21.77 -3.14
CA THR A 508 -45.89 22.52 -2.34
C THR A 508 -46.46 23.58 -1.36
N SER A 509 -45.56 24.24 -0.60
CA SER A 509 -45.62 25.60 0.02
C SER A 509 -46.03 25.68 1.52
N VAL A 510 -45.61 26.58 2.42
CA VAL A 510 -44.67 27.74 2.51
C VAL A 510 -44.73 28.29 3.97
N ILE A 511 -43.59 28.81 4.50
CA ILE A 511 -43.34 29.86 5.54
C ILE A 511 -44.00 29.81 6.95
N GLY A 512 -43.18 30.12 8.00
CA GLY A 512 -43.63 30.71 9.27
C GLY A 512 -42.51 30.89 10.31
N ASP A 513 -42.18 32.14 10.63
CA ASP A 513 -41.16 32.63 11.58
C ASP A 513 -41.44 32.41 13.09
N SER A 514 -40.40 32.69 13.89
CA SER A 514 -40.39 33.17 15.30
C SER A 514 -40.22 32.14 16.42
N LYS A 515 -39.01 31.94 16.93
CA LYS A 515 -38.39 32.68 18.06
C LYS A 515 -37.02 32.09 18.41
#